data_AF-A0A397D3T8-F1
#
_entry.id   AF-A0A397D3T8-F1
#
_cell.length_a   1.000
_cell.length_b   1.000
_cell.length_c   1.000
_cell.angle_alpha   90.00
_cell.angle_beta   90.00
_cell.angle_gamma   90.00
#
_symmetry.space_group_name_H-M   'P 1'
#
loop_
_entity.id
_entity.type
_entity.pdbx_description
1 polymer ?
#
loop_
_entity_poly.entity_id
_entity_poly.type
_entity_poly.pdbx_seq_one_letter_code
_entity_poly.pdbx_strand_id
1 'polypeptide(L)'
;MERFQELDKERAAIDAEIQLIVEELTAGPNPIGLKGPLVDDEGFPRSDIDVYTVRHKRHRFACLQNDLKWKMQEIEDVMTRLVIMLAMNCINIGKLHAADAVSDSTVPVKLEGNAGSPSSEAGLQVGDLVLEFGTATADNHRELAAIREIVMRNLDAPIEVVVQRRGTADQFRLSLVPHSWIGQGVLGCHIVPLHTTIVVSEKSALVDRADGASNEAATISLWDEVSSLVFTLFMEFIPSITNIILVGQMQTPNLKQYVDATAMAVMVCTLVPVTLLNWFSGDILKLLGQEPALADLTGAFIRVMTVGYPALYAFEVLKKLVQAEGVTTPMAVLTGLGNILHVSMGYYLSQHTFLGYLGPAVALTVMETTVLLGMLGYVLLWNTMYTGWCIEWGWHAAWSHVAQFFQFGVPGMLMMMIEWGAIEILTLVAGILPNHILTIGVNSVLTLNLAYMPYFGLSVAATIRMGTLLGANQPGKAKRVMFLTLRLCFACALLTASAIVLLSPVLPRLVINDVDVIAYVVYRGFFRAMGKQDVASGVNAAAFYLVGVPVAVLFGVYLEWSVEGLWAGFTFGSLTAFVVYQLLLCRVNWAAVAQDAVNRE
;
A
#
# COMPACT_ATOMS: atom_id res chain seq x y z
N MET A 1 -0.04 -25.16 13.43
CA MET A 1 1.17 -24.35 13.64
C MET A 1 2.43 -25.22 13.70
N GLU A 2 2.47 -26.28 14.52
CA GLU A 2 3.62 -27.19 14.60
C GLU A 2 4.04 -27.79 13.25
N ARG A 3 3.07 -28.28 12.45
CA ARG A 3 3.35 -28.80 11.10
C ARG A 3 3.96 -27.75 10.15
N PHE A 4 3.56 -26.48 10.26
CA PHE A 4 4.15 -25.40 9.48
C PHE A 4 5.61 -25.15 9.89
N GLN A 5 5.89 -25.12 11.20
CA GLN A 5 7.25 -24.95 11.72
C GLN A 5 8.17 -26.12 11.35
N GLU A 6 7.63 -27.35 11.30
CA GLU A 6 8.35 -28.52 10.81
C GLU A 6 8.70 -28.38 9.32
N LEU A 7 7.72 -28.02 8.48
CA LEU A 7 7.93 -27.84 7.04
C LEU A 7 8.86 -26.67 6.71
N ASP A 8 8.82 -25.57 7.48
CA ASP A 8 9.73 -24.43 7.30
C ASP A 8 11.18 -24.79 7.68
N LYS A 9 11.38 -25.63 8.70
CA LYS A 9 12.70 -26.21 9.02
C LYS A 9 13.20 -27.13 7.92
N GLU A 10 12.34 -27.98 7.37
CA GLU A 10 12.68 -28.85 6.24
C GLU A 10 13.04 -28.03 4.99
N ARG A 11 12.29 -26.97 4.68
CA ARG A 11 12.60 -26.04 3.58
C ARG A 11 13.98 -25.40 3.78
N ALA A 12 14.24 -24.88 4.98
CA ALA A 12 15.51 -24.25 5.30
C ALA A 12 16.70 -25.21 5.19
N ALA A 13 16.52 -26.49 5.53
CA ALA A 13 17.55 -27.53 5.36
C ALA A 13 17.84 -27.81 3.87
N ILE A 14 16.80 -27.88 3.03
CA ILE A 14 16.94 -28.04 1.57
C ILE A 14 17.65 -26.82 0.96
N ASP A 15 17.26 -25.61 1.35
CA ASP A 15 17.90 -24.37 0.88
C ASP A 15 19.38 -24.30 1.26
N ALA A 16 19.73 -24.74 2.48
CA ALA A 16 21.13 -24.81 2.93
C ALA A 16 21.94 -25.83 2.10
N GLU A 17 21.38 -27.00 1.80
CA GLU A 17 22.03 -28.01 0.94
C GLU A 17 22.24 -27.49 -0.49
N ILE A 18 21.25 -26.77 -1.03
CA ILE A 18 21.37 -26.11 -2.34
C ILE A 18 22.51 -25.08 -2.33
N GLN A 19 22.58 -24.23 -1.32
CA GLN A 19 23.64 -23.21 -1.21
C GLN A 19 25.03 -23.84 -1.12
N LEU A 20 25.19 -24.91 -0.35
CA LEU A 20 26.45 -25.67 -0.26
C LEU A 20 26.85 -26.24 -1.62
N ILE A 21 25.93 -26.86 -2.36
CA ILE A 21 26.23 -27.40 -3.69
C ILE A 21 26.62 -26.29 -4.68
N VAL A 22 25.94 -25.13 -4.61
CA VAL A 22 26.27 -23.98 -5.45
C VAL A 22 27.66 -23.44 -5.12
N GLU A 23 27.96 -23.26 -3.84
CA GLU A 23 29.26 -22.81 -3.36
C GLU A 23 30.37 -23.76 -3.80
N GLU A 24 30.21 -25.08 -3.62
CA GLU A 24 31.21 -26.07 -4.04
C GLU A 24 31.42 -26.14 -5.55
N LEU A 25 30.40 -25.81 -6.36
CA LEU A 25 30.51 -25.78 -7.83
C LEU A 25 31.07 -24.44 -8.36
N THR A 26 31.14 -23.41 -7.51
CA THR A 26 31.57 -22.05 -7.87
C THR A 26 32.84 -21.59 -7.15
N ALA A 27 33.20 -22.21 -6.03
CA ALA A 27 34.39 -21.93 -5.25
C ALA A 27 35.48 -22.98 -5.54
N GLY A 28 36.55 -22.55 -6.21
CA GLY A 28 37.71 -23.39 -6.54
C GLY A 28 38.57 -22.78 -7.65
N PRO A 29 39.75 -23.37 -7.94
CA PRO A 29 40.67 -22.86 -8.96
C PRO A 29 40.10 -22.92 -10.39
N ASN A 30 39.12 -23.80 -10.66
CA ASN A 30 38.42 -23.93 -11.94
C ASN A 30 36.89 -23.97 -11.74
N PRO A 31 36.22 -22.80 -11.62
CA PRO A 31 34.78 -22.75 -11.38
C PRO A 31 33.99 -23.17 -12.63
N ILE A 32 33.31 -24.32 -12.55
CA ILE A 32 32.53 -24.90 -13.65
C ILE A 32 31.06 -24.43 -13.62
N GLY A 33 30.59 -23.96 -12.46
CA GLY A 33 29.22 -23.52 -12.22
C GLY A 33 28.18 -24.62 -12.46
N LEU A 34 26.90 -24.23 -12.47
CA LEU A 34 25.77 -25.16 -12.62
C LEU A 34 25.56 -25.64 -14.07
N LYS A 35 26.12 -24.95 -15.07
CA LYS A 35 25.86 -25.21 -16.50
C LYS A 35 27.10 -25.20 -17.41
N GLY A 36 28.30 -25.01 -16.88
CA GLY A 36 29.53 -25.04 -17.69
C GLY A 36 29.80 -26.37 -18.38
N PRO A 37 30.57 -26.37 -19.49
CA PRO A 37 30.86 -27.55 -20.30
C PRO A 37 31.73 -28.56 -19.54
N LEU A 38 31.37 -29.85 -19.65
CA LEU A 38 32.07 -30.97 -18.99
C LEU A 38 33.13 -31.64 -19.88
N VAL A 39 33.17 -31.23 -21.14
CA VAL A 39 34.13 -31.69 -22.15
C VAL A 39 34.97 -30.51 -22.61
N ASP A 40 36.19 -30.79 -23.05
CA ASP A 40 37.07 -29.83 -23.69
C ASP A 40 36.64 -29.55 -25.15
N ASP A 41 37.37 -28.66 -25.81
CA ASP A 41 37.10 -28.24 -27.20
C ASP A 41 37.33 -29.37 -28.23
N GLU A 42 37.99 -30.46 -27.83
CA GLU A 42 38.21 -31.66 -28.64
C GLU A 42 37.15 -32.75 -28.39
N GLY A 43 36.25 -32.54 -27.43
CA GLY A 43 35.14 -33.44 -27.10
C GLY A 43 35.49 -34.53 -26.07
N PHE A 44 36.65 -34.43 -25.40
CA PHE A 44 37.06 -35.35 -24.34
C PHE A 44 36.67 -34.82 -22.96
N PRO A 45 36.44 -35.70 -21.95
CA PRO A 45 36.17 -35.26 -20.58
C PRO A 45 37.30 -34.39 -20.04
N ARG A 46 36.95 -33.22 -19.51
CA ARG A 46 37.91 -32.26 -18.96
C ARG A 46 38.77 -32.89 -17.86
N SER A 47 40.09 -32.82 -18.02
CA SER A 47 41.06 -33.38 -17.07
C SER A 47 41.29 -32.51 -15.83
N ASP A 48 40.84 -31.26 -15.87
CA ASP A 48 41.03 -30.27 -14.82
C ASP A 48 39.90 -30.25 -13.78
N ILE A 49 38.87 -31.09 -13.97
CA ILE A 49 37.72 -31.24 -13.07
C ILE A 49 37.39 -32.72 -12.86
N ASP A 50 36.84 -33.05 -11.69
CA ASP A 50 36.19 -34.35 -11.48
C ASP A 50 34.78 -34.32 -12.11
N VAL A 51 34.69 -34.72 -13.37
CA VAL A 51 33.45 -34.75 -14.15
C VAL A 51 32.37 -35.59 -13.46
N TYR A 52 32.75 -36.67 -12.77
CA TYR A 52 31.79 -37.52 -12.05
C TYR A 52 31.15 -36.75 -10.90
N THR A 53 31.97 -36.14 -10.04
CA THR A 53 31.50 -35.36 -8.89
C THR A 53 30.65 -34.17 -9.32
N VAL A 54 31.05 -33.44 -10.38
CA VAL A 54 30.28 -32.30 -10.90
C VAL A 54 28.90 -32.74 -11.43
N ARG A 55 28.82 -33.85 -12.17
CA ARG A 55 27.54 -34.38 -12.67
C ARG A 55 26.62 -34.79 -11.53
N HIS A 56 27.16 -35.46 -10.51
CA HIS A 56 26.37 -35.92 -9.39
C HIS A 56 25.83 -34.76 -8.55
N LYS A 57 26.64 -33.72 -8.34
CA LYS A 57 26.22 -32.48 -7.67
C LYS A 57 25.16 -31.70 -8.45
N ARG A 58 25.30 -31.57 -9.78
CA ARG A 58 24.27 -30.94 -10.63
C ARG A 58 22.96 -31.72 -10.66
N HIS A 59 23.04 -33.05 -10.68
CA HIS A 59 21.86 -33.90 -10.59
C HIS A 59 21.16 -33.74 -9.24
N ARG A 60 21.93 -33.77 -8.14
CA ARG A 60 21.41 -33.54 -6.78
C ARG A 60 20.77 -32.15 -6.64
N PHE A 61 21.40 -31.11 -7.17
CA PHE A 61 20.84 -29.77 -7.24
C PHE A 61 19.48 -29.76 -7.96
N ALA A 62 19.36 -30.40 -9.12
CA ALA A 62 18.10 -30.47 -9.85
C ALA A 62 17.00 -31.24 -9.08
N CYS A 63 17.37 -32.32 -8.37
CA CYS A 63 16.44 -33.01 -7.48
C CYS A 63 15.98 -32.10 -6.33
N LEU A 64 16.91 -31.44 -5.63
CA LEU A 64 16.60 -30.54 -4.52
C LEU A 64 15.74 -29.35 -4.96
N GLN A 65 15.91 -28.82 -6.17
CA GLN A 65 15.03 -27.77 -6.70
C GLN A 65 13.59 -28.25 -6.88
N ASN A 66 13.40 -29.50 -7.33
CA ASN A 66 12.07 -30.10 -7.42
C ASN A 66 11.50 -30.38 -6.02
N ASP A 67 12.31 -30.91 -5.11
CA ASP A 67 11.91 -31.18 -3.72
C ASP A 67 11.50 -29.89 -2.99
N LEU A 68 12.26 -28.80 -3.19
CA LEU A 68 11.93 -27.48 -2.67
C LEU A 68 10.59 -26.97 -3.22
N LYS A 69 10.34 -27.17 -4.52
CA LYS A 69 9.06 -26.80 -5.15
C LYS A 69 7.89 -27.55 -4.53
N TRP A 70 8.01 -28.87 -4.34
CA TRP A 70 6.99 -29.68 -3.68
C TRP A 70 6.78 -29.26 -2.21
N LYS A 71 7.88 -28.97 -1.50
CA LYS A 71 7.83 -28.55 -0.09
C LYS A 71 7.16 -27.20 0.08
N MET A 72 7.40 -26.24 -0.82
CA MET A 72 6.69 -24.97 -0.84
C MET A 72 5.18 -25.13 -1.09
N GLN A 73 4.76 -26.05 -1.96
CA GLN A 73 3.34 -26.37 -2.15
C GLN A 73 2.70 -26.99 -0.90
N GLU A 74 3.44 -27.82 -0.16
CA GLU A 74 2.96 -28.41 1.09
C GLU A 74 2.78 -27.34 2.19
N ILE A 75 3.72 -26.38 2.26
CA ILE A 75 3.62 -25.21 3.15
C ILE A 75 2.40 -24.36 2.80
N GLU A 76 2.14 -24.16 1.51
CA GLU A 76 0.99 -23.40 1.00
C GLU A 76 -0.35 -24.03 1.40
N ASP A 77 -0.51 -25.36 1.27
CA ASP A 77 -1.73 -26.06 1.70
C ASP A 77 -1.94 -25.93 3.22
N VAL A 78 -0.86 -26.08 4.01
CA VAL A 78 -0.92 -25.93 5.47
C VAL A 78 -1.25 -24.48 5.88
N MET A 79 -0.66 -23.48 5.21
CA MET A 79 -0.96 -22.07 5.45
C MET A 79 -2.39 -21.72 5.07
N THR A 80 -2.87 -22.20 3.93
CA THR A 80 -4.24 -21.98 3.46
C THR A 80 -5.24 -22.57 4.43
N ARG A 81 -5.00 -23.79 4.92
CA ARG A 81 -5.80 -24.41 5.98
C ARG A 81 -5.73 -23.66 7.29
N LEU A 82 -4.57 -23.12 7.67
CA LEU A 82 -4.42 -22.26 8.85
C LEU A 82 -5.23 -20.98 8.71
N VAL A 83 -5.18 -20.31 7.56
CA VAL A 83 -5.96 -19.09 7.28
C VAL A 83 -7.46 -19.38 7.28
N ILE A 84 -7.90 -20.48 6.66
CA ILE A 84 -9.30 -20.90 6.68
C ILE A 84 -9.73 -21.28 8.10
N MET A 85 -8.90 -22.00 8.86
CA MET A 85 -9.19 -22.33 10.27
C MET A 85 -9.19 -21.08 11.15
N LEU A 86 -8.33 -20.10 10.90
CA LEU A 86 -8.30 -18.81 11.60
C LEU A 86 -9.55 -17.99 11.24
N ALA A 87 -9.94 -17.93 9.98
CA ALA A 87 -11.18 -17.26 9.55
C ALA A 87 -12.43 -17.94 10.13
N MET A 88 -12.47 -19.27 10.17
CA MET A 88 -13.53 -20.04 10.83
C MET A 88 -13.51 -19.89 12.35
N ASN A 89 -12.33 -19.81 12.97
CA ASN A 89 -12.19 -19.49 14.39
C ASN A 89 -12.61 -18.05 14.67
N CYS A 90 -12.35 -17.05 13.82
CA CYS A 90 -12.88 -15.70 13.99
C CYS A 90 -14.42 -15.69 13.97
N ILE A 91 -15.05 -16.54 13.15
CA ILE A 91 -16.51 -16.74 13.14
C ILE A 91 -17.01 -17.41 14.43
N ASN A 92 -16.27 -18.36 15.00
CA ASN A 92 -16.62 -19.02 16.27
C ASN A 92 -16.24 -18.20 17.52
N ILE A 93 -15.21 -17.37 17.46
CA ILE A 93 -14.73 -16.46 18.52
C ILE A 93 -15.71 -15.31 18.71
N GLY A 94 -16.39 -14.87 17.64
CA GLY A 94 -17.56 -13.98 17.76
C GLY A 94 -18.74 -14.59 18.54
N LYS A 95 -18.75 -15.91 18.76
CA LYS A 95 -19.73 -16.61 19.62
C LYS A 95 -19.19 -17.06 20.98
N LEU A 96 -17.86 -17.14 21.16
CA LEU A 96 -17.24 -17.62 22.41
C LEU A 96 -16.60 -16.54 23.30
N HIS A 97 -16.39 -15.31 22.82
CA HIS A 97 -15.91 -14.18 23.65
C HIS A 97 -16.91 -13.66 24.71
N ALA A 98 -17.85 -14.51 25.14
CA ALA A 98 -18.62 -14.35 26.37
C ALA A 98 -18.15 -15.30 27.49
N ALA A 99 -17.17 -16.18 27.27
CA ALA A 99 -16.65 -17.06 28.33
C ALA A 99 -15.16 -17.39 28.15
N ASP A 100 -14.37 -16.88 29.11
CA ASP A 100 -13.12 -17.42 29.68
C ASP A 100 -11.83 -17.48 28.83
N ALA A 101 -10.86 -16.63 29.20
CA ALA A 101 -9.45 -16.71 28.79
C ALA A 101 -8.58 -17.22 29.95
N VAL A 102 -7.71 -18.18 29.63
CA VAL A 102 -6.85 -18.99 30.52
C VAL A 102 -5.49 -18.32 30.77
N SER A 103 -4.96 -18.42 32.01
CA SER A 103 -3.75 -17.78 32.54
C SER A 103 -2.51 -18.68 32.50
N ASP A 104 -1.35 -18.12 32.15
CA ASP A 104 0.00 -18.63 32.47
C ASP A 104 0.48 -18.04 33.81
N SER A 105 1.25 -18.80 34.60
CA SER A 105 1.13 -18.85 36.07
C SER A 105 2.34 -18.34 36.89
N THR A 106 2.17 -17.20 37.57
CA THR A 106 2.73 -16.93 38.92
C THR A 106 1.68 -16.14 39.71
N VAL A 107 1.74 -16.10 41.04
CA VAL A 107 0.56 -15.71 41.84
C VAL A 107 0.90 -14.64 42.90
N PRO A 108 0.50 -13.36 42.72
CA PRO A 108 0.67 -12.31 43.71
C PRO A 108 -0.31 -12.47 44.87
N VAL A 109 0.15 -12.10 46.05
CA VAL A 109 -0.72 -12.00 47.23
C VAL A 109 -1.18 -10.55 47.40
N LYS A 110 -2.48 -10.33 47.28
CA LYS A 110 -3.15 -9.12 47.72
C LYS A 110 -3.55 -9.29 49.19
N LEU A 111 -2.79 -8.68 50.09
CA LEU A 111 -3.19 -8.58 51.50
C LEU A 111 -4.20 -7.45 51.66
N GLU A 112 -5.45 -7.78 51.99
CA GLU A 112 -6.44 -6.78 52.44
C GLU A 112 -6.25 -6.60 53.94
N GLY A 113 -5.72 -5.41 54.30
CA GLY A 113 -5.08 -5.16 55.57
C GLY A 113 -6.00 -5.29 56.78
N ASN A 114 -5.71 -6.29 57.62
CA ASN A 114 -6.11 -6.33 59.02
C ASN A 114 -4.93 -6.88 59.83
N ALA A 115 -4.45 -6.11 60.81
CA ALA A 115 -3.38 -6.54 61.71
C ALA A 115 -3.86 -7.72 62.57
N GLY A 116 -3.01 -8.75 62.74
CA GLY A 116 -3.37 -10.00 63.43
C GLY A 116 -4.01 -11.07 62.55
N SER A 117 -3.77 -11.02 61.23
CA SER A 117 -4.11 -12.12 60.33
C SER A 117 -2.98 -13.15 60.27
N PRO A 118 -3.28 -14.44 60.04
CA PRO A 118 -2.26 -15.48 59.88
C PRO A 118 -1.17 -15.14 58.86
N SER A 119 -1.55 -14.48 57.76
CA SER A 119 -0.61 -14.03 56.72
C SER A 119 0.28 -12.88 57.17
N SER A 120 -0.25 -11.95 57.98
CA SER A 120 0.56 -10.87 58.56
C SER A 120 1.52 -11.38 59.64
N GLU A 121 1.11 -12.40 60.42
CA GLU A 121 1.94 -13.03 61.45
C GLU A 121 3.09 -13.85 60.83
N ALA A 122 2.84 -14.49 59.69
CA ALA A 122 3.85 -15.16 58.88
C ALA A 122 4.82 -14.19 58.17
N GLY A 123 4.54 -12.88 58.20
CA GLY A 123 5.40 -11.85 57.60
C GLY A 123 5.19 -11.60 56.11
N LEU A 124 4.08 -12.07 55.51
CA LEU A 124 3.73 -11.78 54.13
C LEU A 124 3.42 -10.28 53.96
N GLN A 125 3.89 -9.69 52.86
CA GLN A 125 3.66 -8.29 52.54
C GLN A 125 2.85 -8.12 51.25
N VAL A 126 2.14 -7.00 51.13
CA VAL A 126 1.34 -6.67 49.94
C VAL A 126 2.28 -6.58 48.74
N GLY A 127 2.01 -7.37 47.68
CA GLY A 127 2.80 -7.37 46.46
C GLY A 127 3.97 -8.35 46.45
N ASP A 128 4.08 -9.22 47.47
CA ASP A 128 4.97 -10.38 47.42
C ASP A 128 4.51 -11.36 46.31
N LEU A 129 5.49 -11.86 45.54
CA LEU A 129 5.30 -12.90 44.53
C LEU A 129 5.49 -14.26 45.19
N VAL A 130 4.43 -15.07 45.26
CA VAL A 130 4.54 -16.43 45.81
C VAL A 130 5.07 -17.36 44.73
N LEU A 131 6.25 -17.92 45.00
CA LEU A 131 6.92 -18.87 44.13
C LEU A 131 6.51 -20.32 44.47
N GLU A 132 6.42 -20.61 45.77
CA GLU A 132 6.02 -21.91 46.30
C GLU A 132 5.08 -21.75 47.50
N PHE A 133 4.03 -22.55 47.56
CA PHE A 133 3.08 -22.59 48.68
C PHE A 133 2.86 -24.04 49.10
N GLY A 134 3.60 -24.50 50.12
CA GLY A 134 3.70 -25.91 50.46
C GLY A 134 4.24 -26.73 49.28
N THR A 135 3.45 -27.68 48.78
CA THR A 135 3.78 -28.47 47.58
C THR A 135 3.31 -27.84 46.27
N ALA A 136 2.59 -26.71 46.33
CA ALA A 136 2.08 -26.03 45.14
C ALA A 136 3.12 -25.04 44.57
N THR A 137 3.32 -25.12 43.25
CA THR A 137 4.21 -24.29 42.44
C THR A 137 3.44 -23.73 41.22
N ALA A 138 4.10 -22.86 40.45
CA ALA A 138 3.58 -22.31 39.18
C ALA A 138 3.03 -23.39 38.23
N ASP A 139 3.64 -24.57 38.20
CA ASP A 139 3.29 -25.62 37.23
C ASP A 139 2.13 -26.51 37.67
N ASN A 140 1.76 -26.51 38.97
CA ASN A 140 0.84 -27.50 39.53
C ASN A 140 -0.32 -26.93 40.36
N HIS A 141 -0.44 -25.60 40.48
CA HIS A 141 -1.40 -24.98 41.39
C HIS A 141 -2.88 -25.08 40.95
N ARG A 142 -3.15 -25.40 39.66
CA ARG A 142 -4.50 -25.60 39.09
C ARG A 142 -5.47 -24.47 39.44
N GLU A 143 -5.23 -23.26 38.93
CA GLU A 143 -6.06 -22.07 39.21
C GLU A 143 -6.28 -21.80 40.72
N LEU A 144 -5.25 -22.08 41.53
CA LEU A 144 -5.23 -21.92 42.99
C LEU A 144 -6.02 -22.99 43.76
N ALA A 145 -6.60 -23.97 43.08
CA ALA A 145 -7.30 -25.09 43.71
C ALA A 145 -6.36 -25.91 44.60
N ALA A 146 -5.12 -26.18 44.15
CA ALA A 146 -4.15 -26.92 44.96
C ALA A 146 -3.75 -26.15 46.22
N ILE A 147 -3.66 -24.81 46.16
CA ILE A 147 -3.36 -23.97 47.31
C ILE A 147 -4.49 -24.07 48.34
N ARG A 148 -5.75 -24.02 47.90
CA ARG A 148 -6.90 -24.20 48.79
C ARG A 148 -6.91 -25.58 49.47
N GLU A 149 -6.58 -26.65 48.74
CA GLU A 149 -6.46 -28.00 49.30
C GLU A 149 -5.37 -28.10 50.36
N ILE A 150 -4.19 -27.52 50.11
CA ILE A 150 -3.06 -27.52 51.04
C ILE A 150 -3.42 -26.74 52.32
N VAL A 151 -4.09 -25.59 52.19
CA VAL A 151 -4.53 -24.76 53.31
C VAL A 151 -5.55 -25.48 54.17
N MET A 152 -6.56 -26.12 53.56
CA MET A 152 -7.60 -26.84 54.30
C MET A 152 -7.07 -28.11 54.97
N ARG A 153 -6.05 -28.76 54.37
CA ARG A 153 -5.44 -29.97 54.92
C ARG A 153 -4.48 -29.67 56.08
N ASN A 154 -3.94 -28.46 56.16
CA ASN A 154 -2.98 -28.03 57.17
C ASN A 154 -3.55 -26.90 58.04
N LEU A 155 -4.83 -27.02 58.42
CA LEU A 155 -5.41 -26.12 59.43
C LEU A 155 -4.67 -26.28 60.77
N ASP A 156 -4.32 -25.17 61.40
CA ASP A 156 -3.55 -25.10 62.65
C ASP A 156 -2.14 -25.74 62.58
N ALA A 157 -1.62 -25.99 61.37
CA ALA A 157 -0.29 -26.53 61.11
C ALA A 157 0.53 -25.61 60.20
N PRO A 158 1.87 -25.56 60.35
CA PRO A 158 2.72 -24.69 59.54
C PRO A 158 2.84 -25.16 58.09
N ILE A 159 2.69 -24.21 57.15
CA ILE A 159 2.91 -24.36 55.72
C ILE A 159 4.10 -23.48 55.34
N GLU A 160 5.10 -24.06 54.68
CA GLU A 160 6.21 -23.28 54.12
C GLU A 160 5.75 -22.53 52.86
N VAL A 161 6.04 -21.23 52.81
CA VAL A 161 5.73 -20.37 51.67
C VAL A 161 7.00 -19.63 51.25
N VAL A 162 7.38 -19.76 49.99
CA VAL A 162 8.53 -19.06 49.42
C VAL A 162 8.04 -17.87 48.63
N VAL A 163 8.48 -16.67 49.03
CA VAL A 163 8.09 -15.42 48.40
C VAL A 163 9.27 -14.60 47.92
N GLN A 164 9.07 -13.84 46.86
CA GLN A 164 10.00 -12.84 46.37
C GLN A 164 9.39 -11.46 46.47
N ARG A 165 10.08 -10.54 47.15
CA ARG A 165 9.60 -9.17 47.31
C ARG A 165 9.93 -8.34 46.07
N ARG A 166 8.96 -7.53 45.63
CA ARG A 166 9.08 -6.72 44.41
C ARG A 166 10.26 -5.74 44.52
N GLY A 167 11.22 -5.84 43.59
CA GLY A 167 12.41 -4.98 43.52
C GLY A 167 13.69 -5.56 44.15
N THR A 168 13.63 -6.76 44.75
CA THR A 168 14.79 -7.49 45.28
C THR A 168 14.90 -8.88 44.65
N ALA A 169 16.12 -9.34 44.35
CA ALA A 169 16.36 -10.69 43.83
C ALA A 169 16.30 -11.78 44.92
N ASP A 170 16.27 -11.38 46.19
CA ASP A 170 16.29 -12.30 47.32
C ASP A 170 14.93 -12.98 47.54
N GLN A 171 14.99 -14.28 47.84
CA GLN A 171 13.82 -15.11 48.19
C GLN A 171 13.72 -15.25 49.71
N PHE A 172 12.52 -15.11 50.24
CA PHE A 172 12.21 -15.24 51.66
C PHE A 172 11.38 -16.49 51.88
N ARG A 173 11.81 -17.35 52.80
CA ARG A 173 11.04 -18.51 53.25
C ARG A 173 10.27 -18.15 54.51
N LEU A 174 8.96 -18.25 54.45
CA LEU A 174 8.03 -17.91 55.52
C LEU A 174 7.30 -19.17 55.98
N SER A 175 6.92 -19.20 57.26
CA SER A 175 6.10 -20.26 57.83
C SER A 175 4.72 -19.70 58.16
N LEU A 176 3.71 -20.15 57.42
CA LEU A 176 2.33 -19.68 57.50
C LEU A 176 1.46 -20.73 58.17
N VAL A 177 0.80 -20.38 59.27
CA VAL A 177 -0.10 -21.30 60.00
C VAL A 177 -1.55 -20.86 59.78
N PRO A 178 -2.34 -21.54 58.94
CA PRO A 178 -3.75 -21.17 58.73
C PRO A 178 -4.59 -21.45 59.96
N HIS A 179 -5.30 -20.47 60.48
CA HIS A 179 -6.24 -20.65 61.59
C HIS A 179 -7.44 -19.70 61.47
N SER A 180 -8.49 -19.95 62.24
CA SER A 180 -9.61 -19.01 62.33
C SER A 180 -9.15 -17.71 62.98
N TRP A 181 -9.59 -16.58 62.42
CA TRP A 181 -9.27 -15.23 62.90
C TRP A 181 -10.49 -14.32 62.69
N ILE A 182 -10.39 -13.03 63.06
CA ILE A 182 -11.55 -12.10 63.09
C ILE A 182 -12.06 -11.75 61.67
N GLY A 183 -11.27 -11.95 60.61
CA GLY A 183 -11.64 -11.64 59.23
C GLY A 183 -12.15 -12.83 58.41
N GLN A 184 -12.30 -12.62 57.10
CA GLN A 184 -12.74 -13.67 56.18
C GLN A 184 -11.62 -14.68 55.86
N GLY A 185 -11.99 -15.96 55.79
CA GLY A 185 -11.07 -17.06 55.47
C GLY A 185 -10.12 -17.42 56.62
N VAL A 186 -9.14 -18.28 56.32
CA VAL A 186 -8.20 -18.84 57.32
C VAL A 186 -6.75 -18.37 57.15
N LEU A 187 -6.49 -17.56 56.13
CA LEU A 187 -5.17 -16.98 55.85
C LEU A 187 -5.14 -15.47 56.14
N GLY A 188 -6.25 -14.78 55.87
CA GLY A 188 -6.34 -13.33 55.93
C GLY A 188 -5.47 -12.59 54.90
N CYS A 189 -5.24 -13.23 53.75
CA CYS A 189 -4.79 -12.61 52.52
C CYS A 189 -5.61 -13.15 51.34
N HIS A 190 -5.67 -12.38 50.25
CA HIS A 190 -6.28 -12.80 48.99
C HIS A 190 -5.18 -13.10 47.97
N ILE A 191 -5.07 -14.36 47.59
CA ILE A 191 -4.09 -14.81 46.60
C ILE A 191 -4.72 -14.62 45.20
N VAL A 192 -4.07 -13.85 44.32
CA VAL A 192 -4.58 -13.50 42.98
C VAL A 192 -3.60 -14.05 41.94
N PRO A 193 -4.04 -14.69 40.84
CA PRO A 193 -3.11 -15.09 39.77
C PRO A 193 -2.59 -13.86 39.00
N LEU A 194 -1.30 -13.83 38.68
CA LEU A 194 -0.66 -12.80 37.86
C LEU A 194 -0.80 -13.27 36.42
N HIS A 195 -1.58 -12.55 35.60
CA HIS A 195 -1.36 -12.61 34.17
C HIS A 195 -0.01 -11.95 33.87
N THR A 196 0.96 -12.75 33.46
CA THR A 196 2.37 -12.40 33.21
C THR A 196 2.54 -11.02 32.57
N THR A 197 3.01 -10.03 33.33
CA THR A 197 3.38 -8.69 32.79
C THR A 197 4.89 -8.43 32.80
N ILE A 198 5.73 -9.34 33.31
CA ILE A 198 7.15 -9.00 33.58
C ILE A 198 8.15 -9.70 32.64
N VAL A 199 7.94 -10.95 32.20
CA VAL A 199 8.73 -11.55 31.09
C VAL A 199 8.15 -11.20 29.71
N VAL A 200 6.89 -10.73 29.72
CA VAL A 200 6.21 -10.12 28.58
C VAL A 200 6.81 -8.74 28.28
N SER A 201 7.46 -8.01 29.19
CA SER A 201 7.98 -6.67 28.84
C SER A 201 9.01 -6.66 27.70
N GLU A 202 9.88 -7.66 27.57
CA GLU A 202 10.89 -7.67 26.50
C GLU A 202 10.39 -8.44 25.27
N LYS A 203 9.66 -9.54 25.46
CA LYS A 203 9.04 -10.30 24.36
C LYS A 203 7.79 -9.62 23.79
N SER A 204 6.99 -8.91 24.59
CA SER A 204 5.94 -8.00 24.13
C SER A 204 6.54 -6.70 23.64
N ALA A 205 7.58 -6.10 24.23
CA ALA A 205 8.22 -4.98 23.54
C ALA A 205 8.79 -5.39 22.17
N LEU A 206 9.11 -6.66 21.93
CA LEU A 206 9.47 -7.18 20.61
C LEU A 206 8.26 -7.57 19.76
N VAL A 207 7.21 -8.15 20.36
CA VAL A 207 5.94 -8.52 19.69
C VAL A 207 5.09 -7.29 19.43
N ASP A 208 4.78 -6.43 20.40
CA ASP A 208 4.19 -5.08 20.25
C ASP A 208 4.97 -4.20 19.27
N ARG A 209 6.30 -4.37 19.14
CA ARG A 209 7.11 -3.63 18.14
C ARG A 209 7.10 -4.29 16.77
N ALA A 210 6.96 -5.61 16.68
CA ALA A 210 6.75 -6.34 15.44
C ALA A 210 5.33 -6.13 14.91
N ASP A 211 4.33 -6.24 15.78
CA ASP A 211 2.91 -5.96 15.57
C ASP A 211 2.71 -4.47 15.28
N GLY A 212 3.42 -3.59 15.99
CA GLY A 212 3.48 -2.16 15.69
C GLY A 212 4.04 -1.90 14.30
N ALA A 213 5.18 -2.49 13.95
CA ALA A 213 5.76 -2.34 12.61
C ALA A 213 4.90 -2.96 11.50
N SER A 214 4.23 -4.09 11.75
CA SER A 214 3.30 -4.69 10.80
C SER A 214 2.04 -3.85 10.63
N ASN A 215 1.51 -3.28 11.72
CA ASN A 215 0.36 -2.39 11.70
C ASN A 215 0.71 -1.06 11.03
N GLU A 216 1.92 -0.54 11.21
CA GLU A 216 2.41 0.65 10.50
C GLU A 216 2.56 0.38 8.98
N ALA A 217 3.13 -0.77 8.60
CA ALA A 217 3.24 -1.17 7.20
C ALA A 217 1.86 -1.39 6.55
N ALA A 218 0.94 -2.06 7.27
CA ALA A 218 -0.44 -2.24 6.84
C ALA A 218 -1.19 -0.91 6.76
N THR A 219 -0.93 0.02 7.68
CA THR A 219 -1.48 1.39 7.66
C THR A 219 -1.05 2.13 6.40
N ILE A 220 0.23 2.04 6.03
CA ILE A 220 0.75 2.66 4.81
C ILE A 220 0.14 2.01 3.57
N SER A 221 0.01 0.69 3.54
CA SER A 221 -0.64 0.00 2.41
C SER A 221 -2.12 0.38 2.26
N LEU A 222 -2.87 0.37 3.37
CA LEU A 222 -4.29 0.73 3.38
C LEU A 222 -4.49 2.22 3.06
N TRP A 223 -3.59 3.09 3.52
CA TRP A 223 -3.54 4.47 3.09
C TRP A 223 -3.34 4.59 1.58
N ASP A 224 -2.40 3.87 0.98
CA ASP A 224 -2.10 3.97 -0.45
C ASP A 224 -3.33 3.62 -1.29
N GLU A 225 -4.07 2.59 -0.90
CA GLU A 225 -5.35 2.20 -1.52
C GLU A 225 -6.44 3.27 -1.35
N VAL A 226 -6.70 3.72 -0.12
CA VAL A 226 -7.73 4.73 0.17
C VAL A 226 -7.40 6.07 -0.49
N SER A 227 -6.15 6.49 -0.41
CA SER A 227 -5.65 7.72 -1.01
C SER A 227 -5.73 7.64 -2.52
N SER A 228 -5.33 6.53 -3.14
CA SER A 228 -5.45 6.34 -4.60
C SER A 228 -6.89 6.44 -5.07
N LEU A 229 -7.84 5.86 -4.33
CA LEU A 229 -9.27 5.93 -4.64
C LEU A 229 -9.80 7.37 -4.53
N VAL A 230 -9.55 8.04 -3.39
CA VAL A 230 -10.04 9.41 -3.16
C VAL A 230 -9.36 10.42 -4.09
N PHE A 231 -8.05 10.28 -4.31
CA PHE A 231 -7.29 11.09 -5.25
C PHE A 231 -7.85 10.92 -6.67
N THR A 232 -8.07 9.69 -7.13
CA THR A 232 -8.65 9.43 -8.46
C THR A 232 -10.05 10.01 -8.61
N LEU A 233 -10.88 9.94 -7.56
CA LEU A 233 -12.27 10.40 -7.61
C LEU A 233 -12.40 11.93 -7.73
N PHE A 234 -11.44 12.70 -7.21
CA PHE A 234 -11.58 14.15 -7.15
C PHE A 234 -10.46 14.97 -7.78
N MET A 235 -9.22 14.47 -7.83
CA MET A 235 -8.13 15.21 -8.49
C MET A 235 -8.21 15.16 -10.01
N GLU A 236 -8.79 14.12 -10.60
CA GLU A 236 -8.90 13.99 -12.06
C GLU A 236 -9.98 14.88 -12.69
N PHE A 237 -10.78 15.56 -11.86
CA PHE A 237 -11.55 16.73 -12.27
C PHE A 237 -10.63 17.84 -12.80
N ILE A 238 -9.50 18.12 -12.13
CA ILE A 238 -8.65 19.27 -12.43
C ILE A 238 -8.03 19.16 -13.84
N PRO A 239 -7.30 18.07 -14.22
CA PRO A 239 -6.73 17.96 -15.56
C PRO A 239 -7.78 17.95 -16.68
N SER A 240 -8.95 17.36 -16.41
CA SER A 240 -10.04 17.26 -17.37
C SER A 240 -10.64 18.63 -17.68
N ILE A 241 -10.83 19.45 -16.65
CA ILE A 241 -11.42 20.79 -16.73
C ILE A 241 -10.40 21.80 -17.27
N THR A 242 -9.23 21.88 -16.63
CA THR A 242 -8.29 22.97 -16.86
C THR A 242 -7.68 22.90 -18.26
N ASN A 243 -7.50 21.70 -18.82
CA ASN A 243 -6.94 21.56 -20.16
C ASN A 243 -7.94 21.91 -21.30
N ILE A 244 -9.26 21.91 -21.04
CA ILE A 244 -10.28 22.18 -22.07
C ILE A 244 -10.69 23.64 -22.02
N ILE A 245 -11.12 24.09 -20.84
CA ILE A 245 -11.75 25.40 -20.68
C ILE A 245 -10.67 26.47 -20.51
N LEU A 246 -9.77 26.29 -19.55
CA LEU A 246 -8.77 27.31 -19.24
C LEU A 246 -7.76 27.47 -20.39
N VAL A 247 -7.20 26.38 -20.91
CA VAL A 247 -6.24 26.42 -22.04
C VAL A 247 -6.87 26.98 -23.31
N GLY A 248 -8.15 26.71 -23.57
CA GLY A 248 -8.87 27.27 -24.72
C GLY A 248 -9.05 28.78 -24.63
N GLN A 249 -9.18 29.31 -23.41
CA GLN A 249 -9.49 30.72 -23.15
C GLN A 249 -8.26 31.60 -22.88
N MET A 250 -7.04 31.03 -22.88
CA MET A 250 -5.77 31.75 -22.62
C MET A 250 -5.54 32.98 -23.52
N GLN A 251 -6.11 33.00 -24.72
CA GLN A 251 -5.94 34.09 -25.68
C GLN A 251 -7.20 34.97 -25.83
N THR A 252 -8.18 34.79 -24.94
CA THR A 252 -9.48 35.48 -25.02
C THR A 252 -9.61 36.56 -23.93
N PRO A 253 -10.49 37.57 -24.12
CA PRO A 253 -10.77 38.57 -23.10
C PRO A 253 -11.40 37.99 -21.82
N ASN A 254 -12.01 36.79 -21.91
CA ASN A 254 -12.73 36.15 -20.82
C ASN A 254 -11.83 35.31 -19.89
N LEU A 255 -10.52 35.23 -20.17
CA LEU A 255 -9.54 34.45 -19.41
C LEU A 255 -9.76 34.58 -17.89
N LYS A 256 -9.89 35.81 -17.41
CA LYS A 256 -10.09 36.13 -15.99
C LYS A 256 -11.27 35.37 -15.36
N GLN A 257 -12.45 35.42 -15.98
CA GLN A 257 -13.65 34.79 -15.43
C GLN A 257 -13.50 33.27 -15.35
N TYR A 258 -12.81 32.67 -16.33
CA TYR A 258 -12.55 31.25 -16.36
C TYR A 258 -11.46 30.81 -15.37
N VAL A 259 -10.45 31.65 -15.11
CA VAL A 259 -9.48 31.42 -14.02
C VAL A 259 -10.21 31.39 -12.67
N ASP A 260 -11.04 32.39 -12.40
CA ASP A 260 -11.79 32.49 -11.14
C ASP A 260 -12.77 31.32 -10.98
N ALA A 261 -13.51 30.97 -12.04
CA ALA A 261 -14.43 29.84 -12.03
C ALA A 261 -13.69 28.50 -11.87
N THR A 262 -12.49 28.36 -12.45
CA THR A 262 -11.63 27.16 -12.26
C THR A 262 -11.18 27.06 -10.82
N ALA A 263 -10.60 28.12 -10.26
CA ALA A 263 -10.16 28.15 -8.88
C ALA A 263 -11.31 27.84 -7.92
N MET A 264 -12.50 28.40 -8.17
CA MET A 264 -13.67 28.19 -7.34
C MET A 264 -14.25 26.77 -7.46
N ALA A 265 -14.39 26.22 -8.67
CA ALA A 265 -14.84 24.84 -8.85
C ALA A 265 -13.87 23.85 -8.17
N VAL A 266 -12.56 24.07 -8.32
CA VAL A 266 -11.51 23.21 -7.76
C VAL A 266 -11.42 23.34 -6.22
N MET A 267 -11.54 24.55 -5.66
CA MET A 267 -11.45 24.75 -4.21
C MET A 267 -12.76 24.49 -3.45
N VAL A 268 -13.94 24.72 -4.05
CA VAL A 268 -15.22 24.58 -3.34
C VAL A 268 -15.87 23.23 -3.63
N CYS A 269 -15.87 22.80 -4.90
CA CYS A 269 -16.63 21.62 -5.29
C CYS A 269 -15.85 20.31 -5.14
N THR A 270 -14.52 20.33 -5.17
CA THR A 270 -13.69 19.11 -5.04
C THR A 270 -12.94 19.03 -3.72
N LEU A 271 -12.27 20.12 -3.29
CA LEU A 271 -11.49 20.09 -2.05
C LEU A 271 -12.36 19.86 -0.80
N VAL A 272 -13.57 20.44 -0.72
CA VAL A 272 -14.45 20.28 0.46
C VAL A 272 -14.94 18.82 0.62
N PRO A 273 -15.54 18.16 -0.40
CA PRO A 273 -15.94 16.76 -0.26
C PRO A 273 -14.76 15.83 0.03
N VAL A 274 -13.61 16.05 -0.62
CA VAL A 274 -12.38 15.27 -0.37
C VAL A 274 -11.92 15.40 1.07
N THR A 275 -11.85 16.64 1.56
CA THR A 275 -11.41 16.92 2.92
C THR A 275 -12.33 16.22 3.92
N LEU A 276 -13.65 16.28 3.72
CA LEU A 276 -14.62 15.61 4.58
C LEU A 276 -14.46 14.09 4.55
N LEU A 277 -14.39 13.48 3.36
CA LEU A 277 -14.22 12.03 3.22
C LEU A 277 -12.93 11.54 3.87
N ASN A 278 -11.83 12.25 3.64
CA ASN A 278 -10.54 11.93 4.25
C ASN A 278 -10.55 12.12 5.77
N TRP A 279 -11.22 13.17 6.27
CA TRP A 279 -11.25 13.45 7.70
C TRP A 279 -11.93 12.33 8.50
N PHE A 280 -12.99 11.74 7.92
CA PHE A 280 -13.75 10.62 8.49
C PHE A 280 -13.30 9.24 7.99
N SER A 281 -12.16 9.14 7.31
CA SER A 281 -11.64 7.88 6.75
C SER A 281 -11.54 6.75 7.78
N GLY A 282 -11.07 7.04 9.01
CA GLY A 282 -11.01 6.02 10.07
C GLY A 282 -12.39 5.46 10.45
N ASP A 283 -13.41 6.31 10.55
CA ASP A 283 -14.78 5.87 10.85
C ASP A 283 -15.41 5.10 9.69
N ILE A 284 -15.14 5.54 8.46
CA ILE A 284 -15.58 4.86 7.23
C ILE A 284 -14.95 3.46 7.16
N LEU A 285 -13.66 3.33 7.43
CA LEU A 285 -12.96 2.03 7.43
C LEU A 285 -13.55 1.08 8.48
N LYS A 286 -13.82 1.57 9.69
CA LYS A 286 -14.50 0.77 10.73
C LYS A 286 -15.89 0.31 10.27
N LEU A 287 -16.65 1.18 9.62
CA LEU A 287 -17.97 0.86 9.08
C LEU A 287 -17.89 -0.20 7.96
N LEU A 288 -16.82 -0.19 7.16
CA LEU A 288 -16.52 -1.20 6.14
C LEU A 288 -15.99 -2.52 6.73
N GLY A 289 -15.86 -2.64 8.05
CA GLY A 289 -15.46 -3.86 8.74
C GLY A 289 -13.95 -4.02 8.95
N GLN A 290 -13.15 -2.97 8.72
CA GLN A 290 -11.72 -2.99 9.05
C GLN A 290 -11.48 -3.05 10.56
N GLU A 291 -10.35 -3.64 10.95
CA GLU A 291 -9.96 -3.72 12.35
C GLU A 291 -9.86 -2.31 12.97
N PRO A 292 -10.52 -2.02 14.12
CA PRO A 292 -10.57 -0.67 14.65
C PRO A 292 -9.21 -0.01 14.89
N ALA A 293 -8.22 -0.77 15.34
CA ALA A 293 -6.88 -0.24 15.60
C ALA A 293 -6.18 0.22 14.31
N LEU A 294 -6.21 -0.61 13.26
CA LEU A 294 -5.66 -0.28 11.94
C LEU A 294 -6.41 0.90 11.29
N ALA A 295 -7.74 0.92 11.40
CA ALA A 295 -8.57 2.00 10.88
C ALA A 295 -8.27 3.34 11.58
N ASP A 296 -8.02 3.33 12.89
CA ASP A 296 -7.65 4.53 13.65
C ASP A 296 -6.27 5.09 13.27
N LEU A 297 -5.27 4.21 13.10
CA LEU A 297 -3.93 4.59 12.63
C LEU A 297 -3.99 5.19 11.22
N THR A 298 -4.71 4.53 10.31
CA THR A 298 -4.90 4.98 8.92
C THR A 298 -5.65 6.31 8.87
N GLY A 299 -6.71 6.46 9.68
CA GLY A 299 -7.44 7.71 9.79
C GLY A 299 -6.59 8.87 10.33
N ALA A 300 -5.71 8.60 11.30
CA ALA A 300 -4.78 9.61 11.82
C ALA A 300 -3.78 10.05 10.75
N PHE A 301 -3.20 9.09 10.01
CA PHE A 301 -2.27 9.36 8.91
C PHE A 301 -2.92 10.22 7.81
N ILE A 302 -4.12 9.83 7.35
CA ILE A 302 -4.88 10.55 6.32
C ILE A 302 -5.22 11.98 6.77
N ARG A 303 -5.62 12.18 8.03
CA ARG A 303 -5.94 13.53 8.56
C ARG A 303 -4.74 14.46 8.50
N VAL A 304 -3.54 13.98 8.83
CA VAL A 304 -2.31 14.79 8.78
C VAL A 304 -1.99 15.22 7.35
N MET A 305 -2.12 14.32 6.37
CA MET A 305 -1.90 14.63 4.95
C MET A 305 -2.95 15.59 4.39
N THR A 306 -4.20 15.46 4.83
CA THR A 306 -5.32 16.29 4.36
C THR A 306 -5.07 17.77 4.61
N VAL A 307 -4.26 18.12 5.62
CA VAL A 307 -3.84 19.51 5.89
C VAL A 307 -3.05 20.11 4.72
N GLY A 308 -2.31 19.30 3.95
CA GLY A 308 -1.54 19.75 2.78
C GLY A 308 -2.39 19.98 1.53
N TYR A 309 -3.58 19.39 1.45
CA TYR A 309 -4.40 19.42 0.24
C TYR A 309 -4.75 20.83 -0.27
N PRO A 310 -5.07 21.83 0.56
CA PRO A 310 -5.24 23.19 0.07
C PRO A 310 -4.02 23.71 -0.72
N ALA A 311 -2.81 23.40 -0.26
CA ALA A 311 -1.58 23.79 -0.96
C ALA A 311 -1.40 23.00 -2.26
N LEU A 312 -1.67 21.69 -2.24
CA LEU A 312 -1.63 20.83 -3.42
C LEU A 312 -2.60 21.31 -4.51
N TYR A 313 -3.86 21.58 -4.16
CA TYR A 313 -4.89 22.04 -5.09
C TYR A 313 -4.53 23.42 -5.68
N ALA A 314 -4.05 24.35 -4.84
CA ALA A 314 -3.60 25.65 -5.31
C ALA A 314 -2.38 25.52 -6.26
N PHE A 315 -1.45 24.61 -5.95
CA PHE A 315 -0.32 24.33 -6.83
C PHE A 315 -0.76 23.73 -8.16
N GLU A 316 -1.72 22.80 -8.17
CA GLU A 316 -2.24 22.21 -9.41
C GLU A 316 -2.87 23.25 -10.34
N VAL A 317 -3.69 24.17 -9.80
CA VAL A 317 -4.28 25.26 -10.59
C VAL A 317 -3.20 26.18 -11.16
N LEU A 318 -2.26 26.62 -10.31
CA LEU A 318 -1.17 27.50 -10.73
C LEU A 318 -0.26 26.83 -11.76
N LYS A 319 0.09 25.56 -11.53
CA LYS A 319 0.87 24.74 -12.45
C LYS A 319 0.21 24.72 -13.83
N LYS A 320 -1.10 24.49 -13.89
CA LYS A 320 -1.84 24.43 -15.16
C LYS A 320 -1.90 25.77 -15.89
N LEU A 321 -2.07 26.89 -15.19
CA LEU A 321 -1.97 28.23 -15.77
C LEU A 321 -0.61 28.44 -16.47
N VAL A 322 0.46 28.09 -15.78
CA VAL A 322 1.82 28.22 -16.31
C VAL A 322 2.07 27.24 -17.48
N GLN A 323 1.53 26.01 -17.41
CA GLN A 323 1.58 25.05 -18.53
C GLN A 323 0.84 25.56 -19.77
N ALA A 324 -0.27 26.27 -19.58
CA ALA A 324 -1.09 26.79 -20.66
C ALA A 324 -0.37 27.91 -21.44
N GLU A 325 0.52 28.67 -20.79
CA GLU A 325 1.45 29.61 -21.42
C GLU A 325 2.63 28.92 -22.13
N GLY A 326 2.71 27.59 -22.06
CA GLY A 326 3.80 26.80 -22.64
C GLY A 326 5.05 26.71 -21.77
N VAL A 327 4.99 27.13 -20.51
CA VAL A 327 6.12 27.09 -19.57
C VAL A 327 5.98 25.85 -18.66
N THR A 328 6.98 24.95 -18.69
CA THR A 328 6.92 23.66 -17.95
C THR A 328 8.16 23.36 -17.12
N THR A 329 9.27 24.06 -17.33
CA THR A 329 10.53 23.83 -16.60
C THR A 329 10.44 24.10 -15.10
N PRO A 330 9.82 25.20 -14.62
CA PRO A 330 9.82 25.53 -13.18
C PRO A 330 9.14 24.46 -12.34
N MET A 331 7.96 23.97 -12.76
CA MET A 331 7.26 22.90 -12.05
C MET A 331 8.06 21.59 -12.04
N ALA A 332 8.75 21.24 -13.13
CA ALA A 332 9.56 20.01 -13.16
C ALA A 332 10.72 20.07 -12.14
N VAL A 333 11.42 21.22 -12.07
CA VAL A 333 12.49 21.46 -11.09
C VAL A 333 11.93 21.45 -9.67
N LEU A 334 10.84 22.17 -9.41
CA LEU A 334 10.23 22.25 -8.09
C LEU A 334 9.71 20.89 -7.60
N THR A 335 9.05 20.10 -8.45
CA THR A 335 8.61 18.75 -8.10
C THR A 335 9.79 17.82 -7.85
N GLY A 336 10.87 17.91 -8.63
CA GLY A 336 12.08 17.13 -8.40
C GLY A 336 12.75 17.44 -7.05
N LEU A 337 12.91 18.73 -6.73
CA LEU A 337 13.43 19.18 -5.43
C LEU A 337 12.47 18.84 -4.28
N GLY A 338 11.17 18.96 -4.51
CA GLY A 338 10.12 18.56 -3.59
C GLY A 338 10.24 17.09 -3.21
N ASN A 339 10.39 16.19 -4.18
CA ASN A 339 10.54 14.76 -3.88
C ASN A 339 11.79 14.47 -3.04
N ILE A 340 12.91 15.16 -3.28
CA ILE A 340 14.10 15.05 -2.43
C ILE A 340 13.80 15.51 -0.99
N LEU A 341 13.11 16.65 -0.85
CA LEU A 341 12.68 17.14 0.46
C LEU A 341 11.74 16.13 1.15
N HIS A 342 10.75 15.60 0.44
CA HIS A 342 9.79 14.65 0.99
C HIS A 342 10.47 13.37 1.48
N VAL A 343 11.34 12.76 0.68
CA VAL A 343 12.05 11.53 1.06
C VAL A 343 13.00 11.77 2.22
N SER A 344 13.83 12.82 2.15
CA SER A 344 14.83 13.12 3.19
C SER A 344 14.18 13.51 4.52
N MET A 345 13.17 14.39 4.48
CA MET A 345 12.42 14.82 5.66
C MET A 345 11.55 13.70 6.19
N GLY A 346 10.88 12.91 5.34
CA GLY A 346 10.07 11.78 5.75
C GLY A 346 10.88 10.70 6.47
N TYR A 347 12.07 10.38 5.96
CA TYR A 347 13.01 9.49 6.65
C TYR A 347 13.44 10.07 8.00
N TYR A 348 13.83 11.35 8.04
CA TYR A 348 14.27 11.98 9.28
C TYR A 348 13.16 12.03 10.34
N LEU A 349 11.96 12.50 9.96
CA LEU A 349 10.83 12.61 10.88
C LEU A 349 10.36 11.24 11.36
N SER A 350 10.41 10.20 10.53
CA SER A 350 10.01 8.86 10.95
C SER A 350 11.02 8.18 11.88
N GLN A 351 12.33 8.30 11.60
CA GLN A 351 13.35 7.55 12.33
C GLN A 351 13.96 8.30 13.53
N HIS A 352 13.93 9.64 13.50
CA HIS A 352 14.67 10.46 14.46
C HIS A 352 13.79 11.41 15.29
N THR A 353 12.46 11.34 15.14
CA THR A 353 11.54 12.18 15.93
C THR A 353 10.40 11.35 16.54
N PHE A 354 9.64 11.97 17.44
CA PHE A 354 8.47 11.35 18.06
C PHE A 354 7.30 11.12 17.08
N LEU A 355 7.38 11.63 15.84
CA LEU A 355 6.31 11.50 14.85
C LEU A 355 6.15 10.07 14.32
N GLY A 356 7.22 9.25 14.35
CA GLY A 356 7.17 7.85 13.91
C GLY A 356 6.51 7.67 12.54
N TYR A 357 5.51 6.80 12.45
CA TYR A 357 4.77 6.54 11.22
C TYR A 357 4.06 7.77 10.63
N LEU A 358 3.80 8.84 11.40
CA LEU A 358 3.21 10.09 10.88
C LEU A 358 4.25 10.99 10.19
N GLY A 359 5.54 10.73 10.35
CA GLY A 359 6.63 11.52 9.78
C GLY A 359 6.53 11.72 8.26
N PRO A 360 6.30 10.68 7.44
CA PRO A 360 6.14 10.80 5.99
C PRO A 360 4.92 11.63 5.58
N ALA A 361 3.81 11.56 6.33
CA ALA A 361 2.62 12.37 6.11
C ALA A 361 2.89 13.86 6.34
N VAL A 362 3.60 14.21 7.42
CA VAL A 362 4.02 15.60 7.69
C VAL A 362 4.97 16.11 6.62
N ALA A 363 5.95 15.29 6.22
CA ALA A 363 6.91 15.65 5.19
C ALA A 363 6.23 15.92 3.84
N LEU A 364 5.16 15.19 3.51
CA LEU A 364 4.38 15.44 2.30
C LEU A 364 3.66 16.80 2.36
N THR A 365 2.98 17.10 3.47
CA THR A 365 2.31 18.41 3.69
C THR A 365 3.28 19.58 3.54
N VAL A 366 4.50 19.43 4.09
CA VAL A 366 5.57 20.44 3.95
C VAL A 366 6.05 20.55 2.51
N MET A 367 6.22 19.43 1.81
CA MET A 367 6.61 19.43 0.41
C MET A 367 5.57 20.13 -0.48
N GLU A 368 4.28 19.82 -0.33
CA GLU A 368 3.20 20.43 -1.12
C GLU A 368 3.18 21.95 -0.94
N THR A 369 3.30 22.39 0.32
CA THR A 369 3.39 23.81 0.67
C THR A 369 4.64 24.46 0.05
N THR A 370 5.79 23.80 0.14
CA THR A 370 7.07 24.30 -0.39
C THR A 370 7.03 24.46 -1.91
N VAL A 371 6.46 23.47 -2.62
CA VAL A 371 6.33 23.50 -4.08
C VAL A 371 5.36 24.59 -4.54
N LEU A 372 4.23 24.79 -3.82
CA LEU A 372 3.34 25.93 -4.06
C LEU A 372 4.06 27.26 -3.89
N LEU A 373 4.75 27.47 -2.76
CA LEU A 373 5.47 28.71 -2.48
C LEU A 373 6.58 28.97 -3.48
N GLY A 374 7.32 27.93 -3.90
CA GLY A 374 8.32 28.04 -4.95
C GLY A 374 7.72 28.45 -6.29
N MET A 375 6.55 27.90 -6.63
CA MET A 375 5.83 28.26 -7.86
C MET A 375 5.32 29.71 -7.82
N LEU A 376 4.77 30.14 -6.68
CA LEU A 376 4.38 31.54 -6.47
C LEU A 376 5.60 32.46 -6.55
N GLY A 377 6.72 32.10 -5.94
CA GLY A 377 7.98 32.85 -6.01
C GLY A 377 8.48 32.99 -7.45
N TYR A 378 8.43 31.91 -8.24
CA TYR A 378 8.78 31.95 -9.66
C TYR A 378 7.93 32.96 -10.45
N VAL A 379 6.61 32.90 -10.27
CA VAL A 379 5.67 33.77 -10.98
C VAL A 379 5.80 35.23 -10.50
N LEU A 380 5.95 35.47 -9.20
CA LEU A 380 6.01 36.83 -8.66
C LEU A 380 7.36 37.53 -8.90
N LEU A 381 8.47 36.78 -8.91
CA LEU A 381 9.82 37.36 -8.92
C LEU A 381 10.54 37.21 -10.27
N TRP A 382 10.22 36.18 -11.06
CA TRP A 382 11.00 35.83 -12.25
C TRP A 382 10.21 35.90 -13.55
N ASN A 383 8.91 35.66 -13.52
CA ASN A 383 8.09 35.62 -14.71
C ASN A 383 6.74 36.32 -14.50
N THR A 384 6.65 37.56 -14.99
CA THR A 384 5.48 38.44 -14.84
C THR A 384 4.27 38.02 -15.68
N MET A 385 4.15 36.75 -16.09
CA MET A 385 2.97 36.21 -16.78
C MET A 385 1.66 36.47 -16.01
N TYR A 386 1.72 36.53 -14.67
CA TYR A 386 0.56 36.84 -13.83
C TYR A 386 -0.06 38.21 -14.08
N THR A 387 0.72 39.15 -14.62
CA THR A 387 0.24 40.50 -14.94
C THR A 387 -0.84 40.48 -16.02
N GLY A 388 -0.82 39.48 -16.92
CA GLY A 388 -1.86 39.27 -17.93
C GLY A 388 -3.10 38.54 -17.41
N TRP A 389 -3.01 37.88 -16.25
CA TRP A 389 -4.14 37.12 -15.69
C TRP A 389 -5.14 38.00 -14.93
N CYS A 390 -4.73 39.21 -14.51
CA CYS A 390 -5.61 40.23 -13.89
C CYS A 390 -6.56 39.66 -12.81
N ILE A 391 -6.02 38.86 -11.89
CA ILE A 391 -6.77 38.18 -10.82
C ILE A 391 -7.48 39.22 -9.95
N GLU A 392 -8.80 39.30 -10.04
CA GLU A 392 -9.66 40.02 -9.10
C GLU A 392 -10.82 39.10 -8.74
N TRP A 393 -11.16 38.98 -7.45
CA TRP A 393 -12.13 38.00 -6.97
C TRP A 393 -13.57 38.36 -7.37
N GLY A 394 -13.98 37.96 -8.58
CA GLY A 394 -15.31 38.19 -9.16
C GLY A 394 -16.28 37.03 -8.89
N TRP A 395 -16.63 36.77 -7.62
CA TRP A 395 -17.47 35.63 -7.20
C TRP A 395 -18.73 35.40 -8.03
N HIS A 396 -19.44 36.46 -8.41
CA HIS A 396 -20.68 36.37 -9.19
C HIS A 396 -20.46 35.90 -10.64
N ALA A 397 -19.43 36.41 -11.30
CA ALA A 397 -19.10 36.02 -12.68
C ALA A 397 -18.48 34.62 -12.75
N ALA A 398 -17.77 34.20 -11.69
CA ALA A 398 -17.24 32.85 -11.60
C ALA A 398 -18.37 31.81 -11.48
N TRP A 399 -19.44 32.11 -10.73
CA TRP A 399 -20.53 31.15 -10.45
C TRP A 399 -21.34 30.79 -11.69
N SER A 400 -21.51 31.72 -12.63
CA SER A 400 -22.22 31.44 -13.88
C SER A 400 -21.54 30.40 -14.76
N HIS A 401 -20.22 30.21 -14.59
CA HIS A 401 -19.46 29.28 -15.40
C HIS A 401 -19.29 27.91 -14.75
N VAL A 402 -19.44 27.77 -13.43
CA VAL A 402 -19.26 26.50 -12.66
C VAL A 402 -20.02 25.31 -13.26
N ALA A 403 -21.22 25.50 -13.80
CA ALA A 403 -21.98 24.40 -14.40
C ALA A 403 -21.24 23.76 -15.59
N GLN A 404 -20.53 24.56 -16.40
CA GLN A 404 -19.70 24.06 -17.49
C GLN A 404 -18.50 23.25 -16.96
N PHE A 405 -18.00 23.57 -15.76
CA PHE A 405 -16.93 22.79 -15.10
C PHE A 405 -17.38 21.36 -14.82
N PHE A 406 -18.60 21.17 -14.32
CA PHE A 406 -19.14 19.82 -14.06
C PHE A 406 -19.44 19.06 -15.35
N GLN A 407 -19.87 19.75 -16.41
CA GLN A 407 -20.18 19.14 -17.70
C GLN A 407 -18.99 18.39 -18.31
N PHE A 408 -17.76 18.89 -18.13
CA PHE A 408 -16.53 18.22 -18.61
C PHE A 408 -15.78 17.48 -17.48
N GLY A 409 -15.82 18.00 -16.26
CA GLY A 409 -15.17 17.38 -15.10
C GLY A 409 -15.70 15.99 -14.76
N VAL A 410 -17.03 15.82 -14.73
CA VAL A 410 -17.66 14.54 -14.36
C VAL A 410 -17.32 13.44 -15.38
N PRO A 411 -17.49 13.63 -16.71
CA PRO A 411 -17.08 12.61 -17.67
C PRO A 411 -15.58 12.31 -17.63
N GLY A 412 -14.74 13.33 -17.42
CA GLY A 412 -13.30 13.15 -17.25
C GLY A 412 -12.91 12.33 -16.02
N MET A 413 -13.58 12.57 -14.88
CA MET A 413 -13.47 11.75 -13.68
C MET A 413 -13.92 10.30 -13.95
N LEU A 414 -15.14 10.12 -14.47
CA LEU A 414 -15.69 8.78 -14.74
C LEU A 414 -14.79 7.98 -15.67
N MET A 415 -14.27 8.61 -16.72
CA MET A 415 -13.33 7.98 -17.65
C MET A 415 -12.10 7.36 -16.95
N MET A 416 -11.62 7.99 -15.89
CA MET A 416 -10.47 7.53 -15.09
C MET A 416 -10.90 6.54 -14.02
N MET A 417 -12.00 6.79 -13.30
CA MET A 417 -12.57 5.85 -12.32
C MET A 417 -12.89 4.49 -12.93
N ILE A 418 -13.39 4.46 -14.17
CA ILE A 418 -13.68 3.23 -14.91
C ILE A 418 -12.39 2.41 -15.11
N GLU A 419 -11.28 3.06 -15.47
CA GLU A 419 -9.98 2.41 -15.70
C GLU A 419 -9.38 1.88 -14.41
N TRP A 420 -9.27 2.72 -13.37
CA TRP A 420 -8.76 2.27 -12.06
C TRP A 420 -9.65 1.21 -11.43
N GLY A 421 -10.97 1.38 -11.51
CA GLY A 421 -11.92 0.38 -11.00
C GLY A 421 -11.76 -0.99 -11.68
N ALA A 422 -11.35 -1.04 -12.95
CA ALA A 422 -11.08 -2.30 -13.63
C ALA A 422 -9.79 -2.97 -13.10
N ILE A 423 -8.77 -2.18 -12.76
CA ILE A 423 -7.55 -2.67 -12.10
C ILE A 423 -7.88 -3.18 -10.70
N GLU A 424 -8.70 -2.47 -9.92
CA GLU A 424 -9.13 -2.91 -8.58
C GLU A 424 -9.88 -4.25 -8.62
N ILE A 425 -10.80 -4.41 -9.59
CA ILE A 425 -11.48 -5.70 -9.82
C ILE A 425 -10.45 -6.79 -10.15
N LEU A 426 -9.44 -6.47 -10.96
CA LEU A 426 -8.38 -7.41 -11.30
C LEU A 426 -7.58 -7.83 -10.05
N THR A 427 -7.22 -6.88 -9.20
CA THR A 427 -6.54 -7.12 -7.91
C THR A 427 -7.38 -8.01 -7.00
N LEU A 428 -8.70 -7.75 -6.90
CA LEU A 428 -9.62 -8.58 -6.13
C LEU A 428 -9.70 -10.02 -6.67
N VAL A 429 -9.80 -10.18 -7.99
CA VAL A 429 -9.81 -11.51 -8.63
C VAL A 429 -8.47 -12.23 -8.43
N ALA A 430 -7.36 -11.50 -8.50
CA ALA A 430 -6.04 -12.03 -8.25
C ALA A 430 -5.89 -12.57 -6.81
N GLY A 431 -6.54 -11.91 -5.83
CA GLY A 431 -6.60 -12.36 -4.44
C GLY A 431 -7.33 -13.69 -4.21
N ILE A 432 -8.10 -14.17 -5.19
CA ILE A 432 -8.80 -15.47 -5.13
C ILE A 432 -7.94 -16.61 -5.71
N LEU A 433 -6.84 -16.30 -6.41
CA LEU A 433 -5.99 -17.30 -7.05
C LEU A 433 -5.13 -18.07 -6.01
N PRO A 434 -4.85 -19.37 -6.24
CA PRO A 434 -4.11 -20.21 -5.29
C PRO A 434 -2.75 -19.61 -4.86
N ASN A 435 -1.97 -19.06 -5.81
CA ASN A 435 -0.60 -18.56 -5.60
C ASN A 435 -0.51 -17.02 -5.35
N HIS A 436 -1.26 -16.49 -4.38
CA HIS A 436 -1.43 -15.04 -4.17
C HIS A 436 -0.20 -14.27 -3.61
N ILE A 437 0.80 -14.95 -3.03
CA ILE A 437 1.83 -14.29 -2.19
C ILE A 437 3.05 -13.76 -2.97
N LEU A 438 3.34 -14.23 -4.18
CA LEU A 438 4.57 -13.85 -4.91
C LEU A 438 4.36 -12.95 -6.14
N THR A 439 3.13 -12.83 -6.66
CA THR A 439 2.95 -12.36 -8.05
C THR A 439 2.19 -11.05 -8.19
N ILE A 440 1.47 -10.56 -7.16
CA ILE A 440 0.45 -9.50 -7.38
C ILE A 440 0.84 -8.13 -6.78
N GLY A 441 1.30 -8.05 -5.54
CA GLY A 441 1.40 -6.75 -4.85
C GLY A 441 2.61 -5.88 -5.21
N VAL A 442 3.82 -6.44 -5.20
CA VAL A 442 5.05 -5.62 -5.16
C VAL A 442 5.68 -5.38 -6.54
N ASN A 443 5.57 -6.33 -7.47
CA ASN A 443 6.20 -6.22 -8.80
C ASN A 443 5.32 -5.63 -9.88
N SER A 444 4.00 -5.79 -9.79
CA SER A 444 3.09 -5.35 -10.84
C SER A 444 2.85 -3.83 -10.77
N VAL A 445 2.61 -3.30 -9.57
CA VAL A 445 2.26 -1.89 -9.37
C VAL A 445 3.47 -0.96 -9.56
N LEU A 446 4.65 -1.35 -9.06
CA LEU A 446 5.86 -0.52 -9.16
C LEU A 446 6.37 -0.41 -10.60
N THR A 447 6.33 -1.52 -11.34
CA THR A 447 6.77 -1.59 -12.74
C THR A 447 5.79 -0.90 -13.69
N LEU A 448 4.48 -1.10 -13.48
CA LEU A 448 3.46 -0.46 -14.30
C LEU A 448 3.53 1.07 -14.15
N ASN A 449 3.74 1.58 -12.93
CA ASN A 449 3.87 3.02 -12.70
C ASN A 449 5.12 3.62 -13.37
N LEU A 450 6.30 3.01 -13.24
CA LEU A 450 7.52 3.52 -13.88
C LEU A 450 7.42 3.54 -15.41
N ALA A 451 6.81 2.51 -16.01
CA ALA A 451 6.59 2.45 -17.45
C ALA A 451 5.49 3.43 -17.92
N TYR A 452 4.44 3.65 -17.14
CA TYR A 452 3.30 4.50 -17.47
C TYR A 452 3.60 6.00 -17.44
N MET A 453 4.42 6.47 -16.48
CA MET A 453 4.62 7.92 -16.24
C MET A 453 5.13 8.72 -17.45
N PRO A 454 6.09 8.24 -18.27
CA PRO A 454 6.49 8.93 -19.50
C PRO A 454 5.34 9.15 -20.49
N TYR A 455 4.43 8.17 -20.62
CA TYR A 455 3.30 8.24 -21.54
C TYR A 455 2.17 9.11 -21.01
N PHE A 456 1.97 9.10 -19.70
CA PHE A 456 1.08 10.06 -19.04
C PHE A 456 1.57 11.49 -19.29
N GLY A 457 2.87 11.76 -19.12
CA GLY A 457 3.48 13.05 -19.45
C GLY A 457 3.27 13.46 -20.92
N LEU A 458 3.50 12.53 -21.86
CA LEU A 458 3.26 12.76 -23.29
C LEU A 458 1.77 13.05 -23.59
N SER A 459 0.86 12.32 -22.95
CA SER A 459 -0.59 12.52 -23.05
C SER A 459 -1.01 13.91 -22.56
N VAL A 460 -0.51 14.35 -21.40
CA VAL A 460 -0.76 15.70 -20.87
C VAL A 460 -0.22 16.79 -21.81
N ALA A 461 1.02 16.64 -22.30
CA ALA A 461 1.62 17.61 -23.22
C ALA A 461 0.83 17.73 -24.54
N ALA A 462 0.40 16.59 -25.09
CA ALA A 462 -0.41 16.56 -26.31
C ALA A 462 -1.80 17.16 -26.09
N THR A 463 -2.43 16.87 -24.94
CA THR A 463 -3.74 17.40 -24.56
C THR A 463 -3.71 18.93 -24.53
N ILE A 464 -2.73 19.51 -23.83
CA ILE A 464 -2.57 20.96 -23.71
C ILE A 464 -2.32 21.57 -25.09
N ARG A 465 -1.36 21.05 -25.85
CA ARG A 465 -0.98 21.62 -27.15
C ARG A 465 -2.11 21.53 -28.17
N MET A 466 -2.86 20.42 -28.19
CA MET A 466 -4.04 20.28 -29.04
C MET A 466 -5.16 21.21 -28.59
N GLY A 467 -5.42 21.31 -27.29
CA GLY A 467 -6.42 22.21 -26.71
C GLY A 467 -6.18 23.66 -27.12
N THR A 468 -4.95 24.17 -26.96
CA THR A 468 -4.58 25.54 -27.37
C THR A 468 -4.81 25.78 -28.86
N LEU A 469 -4.43 24.81 -29.71
CA LEU A 469 -4.58 24.95 -31.16
C LEU A 469 -6.04 24.86 -31.62
N LEU A 470 -6.87 24.07 -30.93
CA LEU A 470 -8.31 24.03 -31.18
C LEU A 470 -8.99 25.32 -30.75
N GLY A 471 -8.65 25.85 -29.56
CA GLY A 471 -9.13 27.15 -29.08
C GLY A 471 -8.71 28.31 -29.99
N ALA A 472 -7.48 28.28 -30.53
CA ALA A 472 -7.02 29.26 -31.52
C ALA A 472 -7.60 29.06 -32.94
N ASN A 473 -8.62 28.20 -33.10
CA ASN A 473 -9.24 27.83 -34.37
C ASN A 473 -8.25 27.35 -35.46
N GLN A 474 -7.26 26.54 -35.07
CA GLN A 474 -6.23 25.98 -35.97
C GLN A 474 -6.33 24.45 -36.08
N PRO A 475 -7.45 23.90 -36.62
CA PRO A 475 -7.72 22.46 -36.65
C PRO A 475 -6.65 21.66 -37.41
N GLY A 476 -6.10 22.22 -38.50
CA GLY A 476 -5.04 21.56 -39.27
C GLY A 476 -3.70 21.43 -38.52
N LYS A 477 -3.42 22.33 -37.56
CA LYS A 477 -2.24 22.20 -36.68
C LYS A 477 -2.54 21.23 -35.53
N ALA A 478 -3.73 21.28 -34.94
CA ALA A 478 -4.15 20.34 -33.90
C ALA A 478 -4.07 18.88 -34.39
N LYS A 479 -4.58 18.61 -35.62
CA LYS A 479 -4.49 17.30 -36.27
C LYS A 479 -3.04 16.85 -36.47
N ARG A 480 -2.13 17.75 -36.84
CA ARG A 480 -0.69 17.44 -37.00
C ARG A 480 -0.03 17.11 -35.66
N VAL A 481 -0.37 17.84 -34.59
CA VAL A 481 0.11 17.54 -33.23
C VAL A 481 -0.36 16.15 -32.79
N MET A 482 -1.64 15.80 -33.00
CA MET A 482 -2.15 14.47 -32.72
C MET A 482 -1.31 13.37 -33.39
N PHE A 483 -1.07 13.46 -34.71
CA PHE A 483 -0.27 12.46 -35.41
C PHE A 483 1.19 12.42 -34.96
N LEU A 484 1.79 13.57 -34.65
CA LEU A 484 3.14 13.62 -34.13
C LEU A 484 3.23 12.91 -32.77
N THR A 485 2.30 13.19 -31.87
CA THR A 485 2.23 12.53 -30.56
C THR A 485 2.03 11.03 -30.70
N LEU A 486 1.19 10.57 -31.62
CA LEU A 486 1.00 9.13 -31.88
C LEU A 486 2.29 8.44 -32.33
N ARG A 487 3.06 9.07 -33.23
CA ARG A 487 4.35 8.54 -33.69
C ARG A 487 5.39 8.52 -32.57
N LEU A 488 5.44 9.59 -31.77
CA LEU A 488 6.32 9.66 -30.60
C LEU A 488 5.96 8.59 -29.57
N CYS A 489 4.67 8.41 -29.28
CA CYS A 489 4.17 7.37 -28.39
C CYS A 489 4.59 5.98 -28.86
N PHE A 490 4.39 5.67 -30.14
CA PHE A 490 4.82 4.40 -30.73
C PHE A 490 6.34 4.19 -30.66
N ALA A 491 7.13 5.23 -30.94
CA ALA A 491 8.59 5.16 -30.84
C ALA A 491 9.05 4.93 -29.39
N CYS A 492 8.47 5.64 -28.42
CA CYS A 492 8.73 5.44 -27.00
C CYS A 492 8.32 4.04 -26.57
N ALA A 493 7.14 3.54 -26.99
CA ALA A 493 6.66 2.20 -26.68
C ALA A 493 7.63 1.13 -27.16
N LEU A 494 8.13 1.24 -28.39
CA LEU A 494 9.15 0.35 -28.93
C LEU A 494 10.46 0.42 -28.13
N LEU A 495 10.88 1.61 -27.71
CA LEU A 495 12.07 1.78 -26.88
C LEU A 495 11.89 1.13 -25.50
N THR A 496 10.75 1.35 -24.84
CA THR A 496 10.42 0.73 -23.55
C THR A 496 10.34 -0.79 -23.68
N ALA A 497 9.64 -1.32 -24.69
CA ALA A 497 9.55 -2.74 -24.97
C ALA A 497 10.94 -3.36 -25.21
N SER A 498 11.77 -2.70 -26.03
CA SER A 498 13.13 -3.15 -26.32
C SER A 498 14.01 -3.12 -25.08
N ALA A 499 13.94 -2.06 -24.28
CA ALA A 499 14.67 -1.96 -23.02
C ALA A 499 14.27 -3.05 -22.04
N ILE A 500 12.97 -3.33 -21.91
CA ILE A 500 12.47 -4.41 -21.07
C ILE A 500 13.01 -5.77 -21.53
N VAL A 501 12.94 -6.08 -22.83
CA VAL A 501 13.45 -7.35 -23.38
C VAL A 501 14.96 -7.49 -23.18
N LEU A 502 15.72 -6.43 -23.45
CA LEU A 502 17.18 -6.43 -23.33
C LEU A 502 17.67 -6.49 -21.88
N LEU A 503 16.93 -5.88 -20.95
CA LEU A 503 17.25 -5.88 -19.52
C LEU A 503 16.60 -7.04 -18.76
N SER A 504 15.73 -7.83 -19.40
CA SER A 504 15.07 -9.00 -18.81
C SER A 504 16.00 -10.01 -18.13
N PRO A 505 17.25 -10.23 -18.57
CA PRO A 505 18.18 -11.14 -17.88
C PRO A 505 18.73 -10.57 -16.56
N VAL A 506 18.72 -9.25 -16.39
CA VAL A 506 19.25 -8.52 -15.22
C VAL A 506 18.13 -8.06 -14.28
N LEU A 507 16.90 -7.94 -14.79
CA LEU A 507 15.68 -7.55 -14.09
C LEU A 507 14.71 -8.70 -13.67
N PRO A 508 15.10 -9.97 -13.36
CA PRO A 508 14.12 -11.01 -12.99
C PRO A 508 13.33 -10.78 -11.69
N ARG A 509 13.30 -9.56 -11.13
CA ARG A 509 12.48 -9.19 -9.98
C ARG A 509 11.61 -7.95 -10.22
N LEU A 510 11.47 -7.41 -11.43
CA LEU A 510 10.77 -6.13 -11.63
C LEU A 510 9.98 -6.01 -12.95
N VAL A 511 9.55 -7.09 -13.61
CA VAL A 511 8.90 -6.93 -14.93
C VAL A 511 7.64 -7.77 -15.09
N ILE A 512 6.49 -7.08 -15.21
CA ILE A 512 5.36 -7.51 -16.02
C ILE A 512 5.32 -6.61 -17.27
N ASN A 513 5.14 -7.21 -18.44
CA ASN A 513 5.16 -6.58 -19.76
C ASN A 513 3.81 -5.91 -20.06
N ASP A 514 3.78 -4.60 -20.29
CA ASP A 514 2.59 -3.92 -20.84
C ASP A 514 2.97 -2.83 -21.84
N VAL A 515 3.17 -3.24 -23.09
CA VAL A 515 3.42 -2.31 -24.22
C VAL A 515 2.10 -1.79 -24.80
N ASP A 516 0.99 -2.49 -24.56
CA ASP A 516 -0.30 -2.20 -25.19
C ASP A 516 -1.13 -1.12 -24.44
N VAL A 517 -0.92 -0.97 -23.12
CA VAL A 517 -1.56 0.05 -22.28
C VAL A 517 -1.16 1.47 -22.71
N ILE A 518 0.05 1.61 -23.26
CA ILE A 518 0.69 2.87 -23.60
C ILE A 518 -0.06 3.67 -24.67
N ALA A 519 -0.47 3.00 -25.75
CA ALA A 519 -1.16 3.65 -26.84
C ALA A 519 -2.51 4.21 -26.34
N TYR A 520 -3.26 3.40 -25.60
CA TYR A 520 -4.55 3.76 -25.02
C TYR A 520 -4.53 5.06 -24.21
N VAL A 521 -3.50 5.30 -23.37
CA VAL A 521 -3.35 6.50 -22.52
C VAL A 521 -3.26 7.80 -23.34
N VAL A 522 -2.60 7.74 -24.50
CA VAL A 522 -2.44 8.90 -25.38
C VAL A 522 -3.74 9.22 -26.12
N TYR A 523 -4.48 8.20 -26.56
CA TYR A 523 -5.77 8.40 -27.23
C TYR A 523 -6.80 9.04 -26.29
N ARG A 524 -6.84 8.60 -25.02
CA ARG A 524 -7.64 9.22 -23.96
C ARG A 524 -7.37 10.72 -23.84
N GLY A 525 -6.10 11.12 -23.87
CA GLY A 525 -5.68 12.52 -23.85
C GLY A 525 -6.28 13.35 -25.00
N PHE A 526 -6.42 12.78 -26.19
CA PHE A 526 -7.03 13.48 -27.33
C PHE A 526 -8.54 13.73 -27.14
N PHE A 527 -9.28 12.77 -26.58
CA PHE A 527 -10.71 12.96 -26.28
C PHE A 527 -10.91 13.98 -25.16
N ARG A 528 -10.01 14.00 -24.16
CA ARG A 528 -9.92 15.08 -23.19
C ARG A 528 -9.68 16.42 -23.90
N ALA A 529 -8.70 16.53 -24.80
CA ALA A 529 -8.42 17.78 -25.52
C ALA A 529 -9.58 18.31 -26.38
N MET A 530 -10.40 17.42 -26.94
CA MET A 530 -11.59 17.78 -27.74
C MET A 530 -12.83 18.08 -26.88
N GLY A 531 -12.78 17.82 -25.58
CA GLY A 531 -13.94 17.85 -24.69
C GLY A 531 -15.01 16.81 -25.05
N LYS A 532 -14.59 15.63 -25.51
CA LYS A 532 -15.45 14.47 -25.82
C LYS A 532 -15.23 13.32 -24.84
N GLN A 533 -15.10 13.65 -23.57
CA GLN A 533 -14.81 12.68 -22.48
C GLN A 533 -15.99 11.77 -22.18
N ASP A 534 -17.21 12.18 -22.52
CA ASP A 534 -18.44 11.40 -22.47
C ASP A 534 -18.40 10.19 -23.42
N VAL A 535 -17.94 10.40 -24.65
CA VAL A 535 -17.73 9.31 -25.62
C VAL A 535 -16.62 8.39 -25.12
N ALA A 536 -15.53 8.97 -24.60
CA ALA A 536 -14.40 8.21 -24.09
C ALA A 536 -14.72 7.38 -22.84
N SER A 537 -15.50 7.91 -21.90
CA SER A 537 -15.95 7.17 -20.72
C SER A 537 -16.83 5.98 -21.11
N GLY A 538 -17.73 6.15 -22.07
CA GLY A 538 -18.55 5.05 -22.61
C GLY A 538 -17.73 3.96 -23.29
N VAL A 539 -16.73 4.34 -24.10
CA VAL A 539 -15.79 3.39 -24.74
C VAL A 539 -14.99 2.64 -23.68
N ASN A 540 -14.45 3.33 -22.67
CA ASN A 540 -13.71 2.71 -21.58
C ASN A 540 -14.58 1.72 -20.79
N ALA A 541 -15.81 2.09 -20.46
CA ALA A 541 -16.72 1.23 -19.73
C ALA A 541 -16.97 -0.08 -20.50
N ALA A 542 -17.29 0.03 -21.79
CA ALA A 542 -17.52 -1.12 -22.64
C ALA A 542 -16.26 -1.99 -22.77
N ALA A 543 -15.12 -1.37 -23.06
CA ALA A 543 -13.88 -2.09 -23.30
C ALA A 543 -13.36 -2.82 -22.05
N PHE A 544 -13.34 -2.18 -20.89
CA PHE A 544 -12.84 -2.82 -19.67
C PHE A 544 -13.86 -3.76 -19.03
N TYR A 545 -15.14 -3.41 -18.95
CA TYR A 545 -16.11 -4.20 -18.19
C TYR A 545 -16.85 -5.24 -19.02
N LEU A 546 -17.00 -5.05 -20.34
CA LEU A 546 -17.65 -6.04 -21.22
C LEU A 546 -16.64 -6.95 -21.93
N VAL A 547 -15.37 -6.55 -22.02
CA VAL A 547 -14.31 -7.36 -22.67
C VAL A 547 -13.20 -7.68 -21.67
N GLY A 548 -12.52 -6.67 -21.12
CA GLY A 548 -11.31 -6.87 -20.33
C GLY A 548 -11.51 -7.77 -19.10
N VAL A 549 -12.44 -7.40 -18.20
CA VAL A 549 -12.75 -8.15 -16.98
C VAL A 549 -13.26 -9.57 -17.29
N PRO A 550 -14.23 -9.78 -18.20
CA PRO A 550 -14.64 -11.14 -18.57
C PRO A 550 -13.51 -12.01 -19.13
N VAL A 551 -12.64 -11.45 -19.99
CA VAL A 551 -11.48 -12.18 -20.53
C VAL A 551 -10.45 -12.47 -19.44
N ALA A 552 -10.22 -11.53 -18.52
CA ALA A 552 -9.34 -11.74 -17.38
C ALA A 552 -9.83 -12.88 -16.48
N VAL A 553 -11.12 -12.89 -16.14
CA VAL A 553 -11.72 -13.99 -15.36
C VAL A 553 -11.63 -15.32 -16.11
N LEU A 554 -11.95 -15.32 -17.42
CA LEU A 554 -11.85 -16.50 -18.26
C LEU A 554 -10.42 -17.07 -18.27
N PHE A 555 -9.41 -16.24 -18.53
CA PHE A 555 -8.04 -16.70 -18.68
C PHE A 555 -7.38 -16.98 -17.32
N GLY A 556 -7.52 -16.07 -16.36
CA GLY A 556 -6.88 -16.19 -15.06
C GLY A 556 -7.48 -17.29 -14.18
N VAL A 557 -8.81 -17.43 -14.18
CA VAL A 557 -9.52 -18.37 -13.30
C VAL A 557 -9.90 -19.66 -14.02
N TYR A 558 -10.62 -19.57 -15.14
CA TYR A 558 -11.17 -20.78 -15.79
C TYR A 558 -10.15 -21.56 -16.63
N LEU A 559 -9.22 -20.87 -17.30
CA LEU A 559 -8.13 -21.51 -18.04
C LEU A 559 -6.88 -21.73 -17.19
N GLU A 560 -6.92 -21.33 -15.91
CA GLU A 560 -5.83 -21.49 -14.95
C GLU A 560 -4.51 -20.84 -15.39
N TRP A 561 -4.56 -19.76 -16.17
CA TRP A 561 -3.37 -18.97 -16.54
C TRP A 561 -2.93 -18.01 -15.44
N SER A 562 -3.56 -18.07 -14.26
CA SER A 562 -3.17 -17.29 -13.08
C SER A 562 -3.08 -15.78 -13.40
N VAL A 563 -2.05 -15.11 -12.91
CA VAL A 563 -1.82 -13.67 -13.08
C VAL A 563 -1.60 -13.29 -14.53
N GLU A 564 -0.92 -14.13 -15.32
CA GLU A 564 -0.71 -13.90 -16.74
C GLU A 564 -2.04 -13.82 -17.51
N GLY A 565 -3.02 -14.64 -17.12
CA GLY A 565 -4.38 -14.58 -17.66
C GLY A 565 -5.13 -13.29 -17.32
N LEU A 566 -4.93 -12.76 -16.10
CA LEU A 566 -5.50 -11.50 -15.67
C LEU A 566 -4.97 -10.31 -16.48
N TRP A 567 -3.64 -10.23 -16.65
CA TRP A 567 -2.99 -9.20 -17.46
C TRP A 567 -3.40 -9.29 -18.92
N ALA A 568 -3.46 -10.50 -19.49
CA ALA A 568 -3.96 -10.68 -20.85
C ALA A 568 -5.38 -10.10 -21.03
N GLY A 569 -6.29 -10.31 -20.06
CA GLY A 569 -7.61 -9.70 -20.09
C GLY A 569 -7.57 -8.16 -20.07
N PHE A 570 -6.74 -7.58 -19.20
CA PHE A 570 -6.53 -6.12 -19.17
C PHE A 570 -5.97 -5.57 -20.49
N THR A 571 -5.03 -6.28 -21.10
CA THR A 571 -4.50 -5.98 -22.44
C THR A 571 -5.59 -6.03 -23.51
N PHE A 572 -6.45 -7.05 -23.51
CA PHE A 572 -7.57 -7.15 -24.46
C PHE A 572 -8.57 -6.00 -24.31
N GLY A 573 -8.87 -5.59 -23.07
CA GLY A 573 -9.68 -4.40 -22.79
C GLY A 573 -9.04 -3.14 -23.37
N SER A 574 -7.77 -2.90 -23.06
CA SER A 574 -7.00 -1.74 -23.55
C SER A 574 -6.91 -1.70 -25.08
N LEU A 575 -6.68 -2.84 -25.73
CA LEU A 575 -6.62 -2.97 -27.19
C LEU A 575 -7.97 -2.69 -27.83
N THR A 576 -9.06 -3.17 -27.22
CA THR A 576 -10.43 -2.89 -27.68
C THR A 576 -10.71 -1.39 -27.65
N ALA A 577 -10.40 -0.73 -26.53
CA ALA A 577 -10.53 0.73 -26.40
C ALA A 577 -9.69 1.46 -27.46
N PHE A 578 -8.43 1.05 -27.65
CA PHE A 578 -7.54 1.61 -28.67
C PHE A 578 -8.12 1.53 -30.08
N VAL A 579 -8.62 0.36 -30.51
CA VAL A 579 -9.20 0.18 -31.85
C VAL A 579 -10.41 1.08 -32.03
N VAL A 580 -11.30 1.13 -31.05
CA VAL A 580 -12.49 1.99 -31.11
C VAL A 580 -12.10 3.46 -31.18
N TYR A 581 -11.14 3.91 -30.36
CA TYR A 581 -10.64 5.28 -30.40
C TYR A 581 -10.03 5.65 -31.74
N GLN A 582 -9.22 4.77 -32.33
CA GLN A 582 -8.64 4.99 -33.64
C GLN A 582 -9.71 5.13 -34.73
N LEU A 583 -10.75 4.29 -34.69
CA LEU A 583 -11.88 4.39 -35.62
C LEU A 583 -12.66 5.70 -35.46
N LEU A 584 -12.87 6.14 -34.22
CA LEU A 584 -13.53 7.41 -33.92
C LEU A 584 -12.69 8.61 -34.39
N LEU A 585 -11.39 8.63 -34.10
CA LEU A 585 -10.49 9.72 -34.50
C LEU A 585 -10.39 9.87 -36.03
N CYS A 586 -10.39 8.75 -36.77
CA CYS A 586 -10.41 8.78 -38.23
C CYS A 586 -11.67 9.46 -38.80
N ARG A 587 -12.77 9.47 -38.05
CA ARG A 587 -14.06 10.08 -38.46
C ARG A 587 -14.28 11.50 -37.90
N VAL A 588 -13.33 12.05 -37.13
CA VAL A 588 -13.48 13.39 -36.56
C VAL A 588 -13.45 14.46 -37.65
N ASN A 589 -14.51 15.28 -37.69
CA ASN A 589 -14.50 16.53 -38.43
C ASN A 589 -13.78 17.61 -37.60
N TRP A 590 -12.51 17.82 -37.91
CA TRP A 590 -11.63 18.75 -37.18
C TRP A 590 -12.10 20.19 -37.24
N ALA A 591 -12.70 20.63 -38.35
CA ALA A 591 -13.23 21.99 -38.47
C ALA A 591 -14.42 22.19 -37.52
N ALA A 592 -15.32 21.20 -37.45
CA ALA A 592 -16.44 21.24 -36.51
C ALA A 592 -15.98 21.23 -35.05
N VAL A 593 -14.95 20.44 -34.70
CA VAL A 593 -14.41 20.40 -33.34
C VAL A 593 -13.73 21.71 -32.95
N ALA A 594 -12.98 22.34 -33.86
CA ALA A 594 -12.40 23.65 -33.59
C ALA A 594 -13.49 24.73 -33.46
N GLN A 595 -14.52 24.69 -34.30
CA GLN A 595 -15.64 25.62 -34.17
C GLN A 595 -16.42 25.42 -32.86
N ASP A 596 -16.62 24.17 -32.43
CA ASP A 596 -17.22 23.86 -31.14
C ASP A 596 -16.35 24.36 -29.98
N ALA A 597 -15.02 24.23 -30.07
CA ALA A 597 -14.10 24.79 -29.09
C ALA A 597 -14.19 26.33 -28.99
N VAL A 598 -14.31 27.02 -30.13
CA VAL A 598 -14.53 28.47 -30.19
C VAL A 598 -15.92 28.84 -29.68
N ASN A 599 -16.97 28.08 -30.00
CA ASN A 599 -18.34 28.38 -29.55
C ASN A 599 -18.55 28.12 -28.04
N ARG A 600 -17.57 27.54 -27.34
CA ARG A 600 -17.52 27.47 -25.88
C ARG A 600 -16.96 28.77 -25.25
N GLU A 601 -16.51 29.73 -26.05
CA GLU A 601 -16.30 31.14 -25.66
C GLU A 601 -17.62 31.81 -25.26
#